data_AF-A0A7K4LH70-F1
#
_entry.id   AF-A0A7K4LH70-F1
#
_cell.length_a   1.000
_cell.length_b   1.000
_cell.length_c   1.000
_cell.angle_alpha   90.00
_cell.angle_beta   90.00
_cell.angle_gamma   90.00
#
_symmetry.space_group_name_H-M   'P 1'
#
loop_
_entity.id
_entity.type
_entity.pdbx_description
1 polymer ?
#
loop_
_entity_poly.entity_id
_entity_poly.type
_entity_poly.pdbx_seq_one_letter_code
_entity_poly.pdbx_strand_id
1 'polypeptide(L)'
;DRVLHIVPKTFQQVQQVQHLCNTLLLDLWKPLLPEDIWAGEDVHVRVPAPLVQEVKDRLDEHRISYDILKQDVQTLVDQSVPRVGGSSRQGPAGYNYTQYHPMEEIYQWMTQIREGNSELVTQHDLGKTIENRTIYYLQISQPSNKNKKIIWMDCGIHAREWISPAFCQWFVKEILQNYKSDPKISRFLQNLDLYILPVLNVDGYIYSWEKERLWRKNRSPYMNGTCYGTDLNRNFNSSWGTIGVSYNCSSNIFCGSGPESEPETRAVAQFIERRKEDIVCYLTIHSYGQYILTPYGSTTKPPSNNEELLQVAEKAAAALMGKYGTSYKVGSTSSILYNNSGSSRDWAHMIGIPFSYTFELRDKGSYGFVLPEDQIEPTCEETM
;
A
#
# COMPACT_ATOMS: atom_id res chain seq x y z
N ASP A 1 -12.85 -13.67 12.30
CA ASP A 1 -12.87 -14.07 10.88
C ASP A 1 -12.04 -15.31 10.64
N ARG A 2 -12.23 -15.99 9.51
CA ARG A 2 -11.37 -17.10 9.07
C ARG A 2 -10.81 -16.84 7.69
N VAL A 3 -9.66 -17.42 7.37
CA VAL A 3 -9.18 -17.51 5.98
C VAL A 3 -9.37 -18.94 5.50
N LEU A 4 -10.16 -19.10 4.44
CA LEU A 4 -10.39 -20.39 3.78
C LEU A 4 -9.43 -20.52 2.60
N HIS A 5 -8.89 -21.73 2.42
CA HIS A 5 -8.23 -22.16 1.20
C HIS A 5 -9.18 -23.04 0.40
N ILE A 6 -9.40 -22.67 -0.85
CA ILE A 6 -10.35 -23.32 -1.74
C ILE A 6 -9.58 -23.63 -3.03
N VAL A 7 -9.75 -24.84 -3.55
CA VAL A 7 -9.17 -25.23 -4.85
C VAL A 7 -10.32 -25.70 -5.76
N PRO A 8 -10.94 -24.80 -6.54
CA PRO A 8 -12.00 -25.21 -7.46
C PRO A 8 -11.39 -26.09 -8.56
N LYS A 9 -12.00 -27.25 -8.83
CA LYS A 9 -11.43 -28.27 -9.75
C LYS A 9 -12.03 -28.22 -11.15
N THR A 10 -13.21 -27.64 -11.28
CA THR A 10 -13.95 -27.59 -12.55
C THR A 10 -14.35 -26.16 -12.88
N PHE A 11 -14.63 -25.90 -14.16
CA PHE A 11 -15.17 -24.62 -14.61
C PHE A 11 -16.45 -24.21 -13.84
N GLN A 12 -17.35 -25.17 -13.58
CA GLN A 12 -18.56 -24.91 -12.80
C GLN A 12 -18.22 -24.49 -11.36
N GLN A 13 -17.25 -25.13 -10.71
CA GLN A 13 -16.84 -24.74 -9.35
C GLN A 13 -16.20 -23.35 -9.33
N VAL A 14 -15.39 -23.01 -10.35
CA VAL A 14 -14.84 -21.66 -10.51
C VAL A 14 -15.97 -20.63 -10.55
N GLN A 15 -16.98 -20.83 -11.41
CA GLN A 15 -18.11 -19.91 -11.52
C GLN A 15 -18.87 -19.75 -10.19
N GLN A 16 -18.99 -20.83 -9.40
CA GLN A 16 -19.64 -20.76 -8.10
C GLN A 16 -18.84 -19.98 -7.07
N VAL A 17 -17.52 -20.19 -7.00
CA VAL A 17 -16.65 -19.41 -6.09
C VAL A 17 -16.63 -17.93 -6.50
N GLN A 18 -16.57 -17.64 -7.80
CA GLN A 18 -16.65 -16.28 -8.33
C GLN A 18 -17.97 -15.61 -7.97
N HIS A 19 -19.09 -16.31 -8.17
CA HIS A 19 -20.41 -15.79 -7.82
C HIS A 19 -20.52 -15.54 -6.32
N LEU A 20 -20.02 -16.47 -5.49
CA LEU A 20 -20.02 -16.35 -4.03
C LEU A 20 -19.23 -15.11 -3.57
N CYS A 21 -18.02 -14.92 -4.10
CA CYS A 21 -17.17 -13.79 -3.75
C CYS A 21 -17.80 -12.46 -4.17
N ASN A 22 -18.43 -12.39 -5.33
CA ASN A 22 -19.09 -11.18 -5.82
C ASN A 22 -20.37 -10.85 -5.04
N THR A 23 -21.19 -11.86 -4.73
CA THR A 23 -22.46 -11.67 -4.01
C THR A 23 -22.23 -11.26 -2.56
N LEU A 24 -21.27 -11.90 -1.87
CA LEU A 24 -20.98 -11.63 -0.46
C LEU A 24 -19.85 -10.62 -0.24
N LEU A 25 -19.29 -10.06 -1.32
CA LEU A 25 -18.17 -9.11 -1.30
C LEU A 25 -16.99 -9.61 -0.45
N LEU A 26 -16.62 -10.88 -0.64
CA LEU A 26 -15.57 -11.51 0.15
C LEU A 26 -14.18 -10.91 -0.13
N ASP A 27 -13.37 -10.80 0.92
CA ASP A 27 -12.02 -10.22 0.85
C ASP A 27 -11.03 -11.29 0.39
N LEU A 28 -10.80 -11.32 -0.93
CA LEU A 28 -9.86 -12.22 -1.57
C LEU A 28 -8.42 -11.80 -1.28
N TRP A 29 -7.62 -12.77 -0.81
CA TRP A 29 -6.19 -12.62 -0.54
C TRP A 29 -5.33 -13.25 -1.65
N LYS A 30 -5.86 -14.29 -2.31
CA LYS A 30 -5.27 -14.95 -3.49
C LYS A 30 -6.39 -15.61 -4.30
N PRO A 31 -6.51 -15.43 -5.63
CA PRO A 31 -6.06 -14.24 -6.36
C PRO A 31 -6.68 -12.95 -5.76
N LEU A 32 -6.39 -11.77 -6.31
CA LEU A 32 -6.91 -10.51 -5.76
C LEU A 32 -8.25 -10.06 -6.36
N LEU A 33 -8.70 -10.73 -7.43
CA LEU A 33 -9.97 -10.49 -8.09
C LEU A 33 -10.73 -11.80 -8.32
N PRO A 34 -12.07 -11.82 -8.22
CA PRO A 34 -12.86 -13.01 -8.54
C PRO A 34 -12.63 -13.51 -9.97
N GLU A 35 -12.56 -12.62 -10.96
CA GLU A 35 -12.34 -12.97 -12.37
C GLU A 35 -11.03 -13.75 -12.63
N ASP A 36 -10.05 -13.65 -11.72
CA ASP A 36 -8.76 -14.35 -11.80
C ASP A 36 -8.76 -15.71 -11.09
N ILE A 37 -9.92 -16.19 -10.65
CA ILE A 37 -10.05 -17.55 -10.07
C ILE A 37 -10.05 -18.57 -11.21
N TRP A 38 -9.12 -19.52 -11.17
CA TRP A 38 -8.97 -20.57 -12.17
C TRP A 38 -9.06 -21.96 -11.56
N ALA A 39 -9.42 -22.95 -12.39
CA ALA A 39 -9.52 -24.33 -11.95
C ALA A 39 -8.12 -24.89 -11.65
N GLY A 40 -7.96 -25.51 -10.48
CA GLY A 40 -6.70 -26.07 -9.99
C GLY A 40 -5.80 -25.09 -9.25
N GLU A 41 -6.15 -23.81 -9.19
CA GLU A 41 -5.36 -22.77 -8.51
C GLU A 41 -5.87 -22.52 -7.08
N ASP A 42 -4.98 -22.05 -6.21
CA ASP A 42 -5.34 -21.72 -4.83
C ASP A 42 -6.17 -20.44 -4.75
N VAL A 43 -7.28 -20.52 -4.03
CA VAL A 43 -8.07 -19.36 -3.61
C VAL A 43 -7.99 -19.21 -2.09
N HIS A 44 -7.42 -18.11 -1.62
CA HIS A 44 -7.42 -17.72 -0.21
C HIS A 44 -8.42 -16.59 -0.02
N VAL A 45 -9.43 -16.81 0.82
CA VAL A 45 -10.50 -15.84 1.05
C VAL A 45 -10.69 -15.59 2.54
N ARG A 46 -10.62 -14.33 2.97
CA ARG A 46 -11.03 -13.93 4.32
C ARG A 46 -12.56 -13.86 4.36
N VAL A 47 -13.14 -14.64 5.24
CA VAL A 47 -14.58 -14.68 5.48
C VAL A 47 -14.88 -14.05 6.84
N PRO A 48 -15.68 -12.96 6.87
CA PRO A 48 -16.17 -12.36 8.11
C PRO A 48 -16.86 -13.40 9.00
N ALA A 49 -16.62 -13.36 10.30
CA ALA A 49 -17.14 -14.37 11.24
C ALA A 49 -18.66 -14.67 11.08
N PRO A 50 -19.56 -13.68 10.88
CA PRO A 50 -20.98 -13.95 10.67
C PRO A 50 -21.32 -14.71 9.38
N LEU A 51 -20.47 -14.63 8.36
CA LEU A 51 -20.67 -15.24 7.05
C LEU A 51 -20.01 -16.62 6.91
N VAL A 52 -19.19 -17.05 7.88
CA VAL A 52 -18.40 -18.29 7.78
C VAL A 52 -19.28 -19.50 7.53
N GLN A 53 -20.41 -19.64 8.23
CA GLN A 53 -21.27 -20.81 8.05
C GLN A 53 -21.98 -20.78 6.70
N GLU A 54 -22.52 -19.63 6.29
CA GLU A 54 -23.16 -19.50 4.97
C GLU A 54 -22.19 -19.82 3.83
N VAL A 55 -20.95 -19.31 3.89
CA VAL A 55 -19.93 -19.59 2.87
C VAL A 55 -19.62 -21.08 2.81
N LYS A 56 -19.46 -21.74 3.96
CA LYS A 56 -19.19 -23.18 4.02
C LYS A 56 -20.33 -24.00 3.44
N ASP A 57 -21.57 -23.71 3.83
CA ASP A 57 -22.75 -24.42 3.35
C ASP A 57 -22.88 -24.31 1.82
N ARG A 58 -22.62 -23.12 1.24
CA ARG A 58 -22.63 -22.91 -0.21
C ARG A 58 -21.51 -23.64 -0.95
N LEU A 59 -20.33 -23.75 -0.34
CA LEU A 59 -19.22 -24.55 -0.90
C LEU A 59 -19.56 -26.04 -0.86
N ASP A 60 -20.12 -26.52 0.25
CA ASP A 60 -20.52 -27.91 0.45
C ASP A 60 -21.65 -28.34 -0.50
N GLU A 61 -22.65 -27.48 -0.73
CA GLU A 61 -23.74 -27.68 -1.72
C GLU A 61 -23.19 -27.98 -3.12
N HIS A 62 -22.10 -27.30 -3.50
CA HIS A 62 -21.45 -27.45 -4.80
C HIS A 62 -20.28 -28.44 -4.79
N ARG A 63 -20.10 -29.19 -3.70
CA ARG A 63 -19.03 -30.18 -3.49
C ARG A 63 -17.63 -29.58 -3.70
N ILE A 64 -17.44 -28.34 -3.27
CA ILE A 64 -16.17 -27.60 -3.35
C ILE A 64 -15.44 -27.81 -2.03
N SER A 65 -14.35 -28.56 -2.05
CA SER A 65 -13.51 -28.77 -0.87
C SER A 65 -12.82 -27.48 -0.45
N TYR A 66 -12.71 -27.29 0.86
CA TYR A 66 -11.98 -26.17 1.45
C TYR A 66 -11.23 -26.59 2.71
N ASP A 67 -10.11 -25.92 2.96
CA ASP A 67 -9.33 -26.01 4.19
C ASP A 67 -9.38 -24.68 4.94
N ILE A 68 -9.12 -24.71 6.24
CA ILE A 68 -9.01 -23.49 7.05
C ILE A 68 -7.53 -23.16 7.21
N LEU A 69 -7.05 -22.17 6.47
CA LEU A 69 -5.67 -21.69 6.60
C LEU A 69 -5.44 -20.94 7.90
N LYS A 70 -6.41 -20.11 8.28
CA LYS A 70 -6.34 -19.30 9.50
C LYS A 70 -7.65 -19.45 10.26
N GLN A 71 -7.57 -20.14 11.40
CA GLN A 71 -8.72 -20.45 12.24
C GLN A 71 -9.30 -19.20 12.90
N ASP A 72 -8.42 -18.28 13.32
CA ASP A 72 -8.83 -17.03 13.92
C ASP A 72 -7.89 -15.91 13.49
N VAL A 73 -8.39 -15.05 12.60
CA VAL A 73 -7.68 -13.84 12.18
C VAL A 73 -7.54 -12.86 13.34
N GLN A 74 -8.45 -12.89 14.34
CA GLN A 74 -8.38 -11.99 15.49
C GLN A 74 -7.15 -12.28 16.33
N THR A 75 -6.80 -13.55 16.56
CA THR A 75 -5.55 -13.93 17.24
C THR A 75 -4.30 -13.30 16.58
N LEU A 76 -4.23 -13.25 15.24
CA LEU A 76 -3.11 -12.61 14.55
C LEU A 76 -3.15 -11.09 14.69
N VAL A 77 -4.34 -10.48 14.64
CA VAL A 77 -4.52 -9.06 14.92
C VAL A 77 -4.03 -8.74 16.34
N ASP A 78 -4.48 -9.48 17.35
CA ASP A 78 -4.15 -9.27 18.76
C ASP A 78 -2.64 -9.43 19.04
N GLN A 79 -1.96 -10.29 18.28
CA GLN A 79 -0.50 -10.45 18.34
C GLN A 79 0.26 -9.33 17.62
N SER A 80 -0.34 -8.72 16.59
CA SER A 80 0.27 -7.66 15.77
C SER A 80 0.03 -6.24 16.30
N VAL A 81 -1.00 -6.04 17.13
CA VAL A 81 -1.30 -4.74 17.74
C VAL A 81 -0.38 -4.54 18.95
N PRO A 82 0.33 -3.39 19.05
CA PRO A 82 1.17 -3.11 20.21
C PRO A 82 0.34 -3.21 21.51
N ARG A 83 0.85 -3.92 22.52
CA ARG A 83 0.18 -4.01 23.82
C ARG A 83 0.09 -2.61 24.44
N VAL A 84 -1.11 -2.03 24.42
CA VAL A 84 -1.44 -0.78 25.10
C VAL A 84 -1.22 -0.98 26.60
N GLY A 85 -0.04 -0.60 27.09
CA GLY A 85 0.34 -0.79 28.50
C GLY A 85 1.83 -0.91 28.76
N GLY A 86 2.68 -0.98 27.73
CA GLY A 86 4.12 -1.22 27.88
C GLY A 86 5.06 -0.03 27.68
N SER A 87 4.61 1.15 27.23
CA SER A 87 5.52 2.27 26.97
C SER A 87 5.19 3.49 27.83
N SER A 88 6.06 3.68 28.83
CA SER A 88 6.30 4.96 29.48
C SER A 88 6.34 6.10 28.46
N ARG A 89 5.64 7.20 28.75
CA ARG A 89 5.87 8.51 28.12
C ARG A 89 7.38 8.82 28.16
N GLN A 90 8.10 8.50 27.11
CA GLN A 90 9.50 8.88 26.96
C GLN A 90 9.57 9.94 25.86
N GLY A 91 10.28 11.01 26.17
CA GLY A 91 10.42 12.19 25.32
C GLY A 91 11.18 11.92 24.01
N PRO A 92 11.83 12.94 23.42
CA PRO A 92 12.36 12.94 22.05
C PRO A 92 13.34 11.81 21.66
N ALA A 93 13.83 11.02 22.63
CA ALA A 93 14.71 9.87 22.41
C ALA A 93 13.97 8.51 22.34
N GLY A 94 12.64 8.49 22.40
CA GLY A 94 11.84 7.27 22.61
C GLY A 94 11.01 6.76 21.42
N TYR A 95 11.13 7.34 20.22
CA TYR A 95 10.40 6.86 19.04
C TYR A 95 11.02 5.56 18.52
N ASN A 96 10.24 4.47 18.48
CA ASN A 96 10.74 3.14 18.15
C ASN A 96 10.37 2.70 16.73
N TYR A 97 11.28 2.85 15.79
CA TYR A 97 11.09 2.48 14.38
C TYR A 97 10.83 0.99 14.11
N THR A 98 10.97 0.10 15.11
CA THR A 98 10.62 -1.32 15.00
C THR A 98 9.21 -1.62 15.55
N GLN A 99 8.35 -0.62 15.66
CA GLN A 99 6.96 -0.77 16.11
C GLN A 99 5.99 -0.07 15.15
N TYR A 100 4.72 -0.48 15.19
CA TYR A 100 3.67 0.25 14.49
C TYR A 100 3.15 1.39 15.36
N HIS A 101 2.90 2.54 14.73
CA HIS A 101 2.50 3.76 15.43
C HIS A 101 1.11 4.25 15.00
N PRO A 102 0.23 4.62 15.95
CA PRO A 102 -1.03 5.29 15.62
C PRO A 102 -0.75 6.67 15.03
N MET A 103 -1.71 7.20 14.27
CA MET A 103 -1.52 8.42 13.49
C MET A 103 -1.08 9.65 14.31
N GLU A 104 -1.55 9.77 15.55
CA GLU A 104 -1.14 10.87 16.44
C GLU A 104 0.37 10.85 16.72
N GLU A 105 0.93 9.67 16.97
CA GLU A 105 2.37 9.49 17.16
C GLU A 105 3.15 9.79 15.87
N ILE A 106 2.61 9.42 14.71
CA ILE A 106 3.21 9.76 13.41
C ILE A 106 3.24 11.29 13.20
N TYR A 107 2.17 12.02 13.52
CA TYR A 107 2.18 13.48 13.42
C TYR A 107 3.19 14.15 14.37
N GLN A 108 3.28 13.65 15.61
CA GLN A 108 4.27 14.12 16.58
C GLN A 108 5.69 13.84 16.08
N TRP A 109 5.92 12.64 15.55
CA TRP A 109 7.18 12.24 14.93
C TRP A 109 7.57 13.16 13.76
N MET A 110 6.66 13.45 12.82
CA MET A 110 6.94 14.37 11.70
C MET A 110 7.37 15.76 12.19
N THR A 111 6.69 16.26 13.24
CA THR A 111 7.00 17.55 13.86
C THR A 111 8.40 17.54 14.49
N GLN A 112 8.74 16.47 15.22
CA GLN A 112 10.04 16.30 15.86
C GLN A 112 11.17 16.14 14.84
N ILE A 113 10.95 15.38 13.75
CA ILE A 113 11.94 15.22 12.68
C ILE A 113 12.25 16.56 12.02
N ARG A 114 11.22 17.36 11.72
CA ARG A 114 11.39 18.72 11.20
C ARG A 114 12.18 19.61 12.16
N GLU A 115 11.81 19.63 13.43
CA GLU A 115 12.45 20.48 14.44
C GLU A 115 13.91 20.09 14.71
N GLY A 116 14.20 18.79 14.78
CA GLY A 116 15.54 18.27 15.02
C GLY A 116 16.48 18.35 13.82
N ASN A 117 15.95 18.57 12.60
CA ASN A 117 16.72 18.58 11.35
C ASN A 117 16.30 19.75 10.43
N SER A 118 15.98 20.90 11.01
CA SER A 118 15.41 22.06 10.30
C SER A 118 16.27 22.61 9.15
N GLU A 119 17.56 22.27 9.13
CA GLU A 119 18.49 22.61 8.05
C GLU A 119 18.30 21.75 6.78
N LEU A 120 17.61 20.62 6.91
CA LEU A 120 17.46 19.61 5.86
C LEU A 120 15.99 19.23 5.60
N VAL A 121 15.15 19.28 6.62
CA VAL A 121 13.77 18.80 6.57
C VAL A 121 12.77 19.95 6.75
N THR A 122 11.84 20.02 5.81
CA THR A 122 10.64 20.86 5.92
C THR A 122 9.39 20.00 5.87
N GLN A 123 8.34 20.41 6.56
CA GLN A 123 7.04 19.74 6.58
C GLN A 123 6.02 20.61 5.86
N HIS A 124 5.27 20.02 4.94
CA HIS A 124 4.32 20.74 4.09
C HIS A 124 2.93 20.13 4.18
N ASP A 125 1.91 20.98 4.22
CA ASP A 125 0.50 20.61 4.09
C ASP A 125 0.18 20.33 2.62
N LEU A 126 -0.23 19.11 2.31
CA LEU A 126 -0.64 18.69 0.97
C LEU A 126 -2.12 18.97 0.71
N GLY A 127 -2.94 18.96 1.76
CA GLY A 127 -4.39 19.00 1.69
C GLY A 127 -5.06 18.38 2.91
N LYS A 128 -6.38 18.19 2.81
CA LYS A 128 -7.21 17.64 3.88
C LYS A 128 -7.88 16.34 3.43
N THR A 129 -8.09 15.43 4.36
CA THR A 129 -8.93 14.23 4.16
C THR A 129 -10.42 14.56 4.20
N ILE A 130 -11.27 13.57 3.93
CA ILE A 130 -12.72 13.73 4.02
C ILE A 130 -13.22 14.02 5.44
N GLU A 131 -12.54 13.52 6.48
CA GLU A 131 -12.82 13.85 7.89
C GLU A 131 -12.01 15.08 8.37
N ASN A 132 -11.50 15.90 7.45
CA ASN A 132 -10.82 17.17 7.70
C ASN A 132 -9.49 17.07 8.48
N ARG A 133 -8.75 15.97 8.33
CA ARG A 133 -7.39 15.82 8.87
C ARG A 133 -6.35 16.26 7.85
N THR A 134 -5.24 16.83 8.31
CA THR A 134 -4.18 17.29 7.41
C THR A 134 -3.35 16.13 6.86
N ILE A 135 -3.10 16.13 5.57
CA ILE A 135 -2.15 15.22 4.93
C ILE A 135 -0.82 15.97 4.82
N TYR A 136 0.21 15.46 5.49
CA TYR A 136 1.54 16.07 5.46
C TYR A 136 2.51 15.23 4.63
N TYR A 137 3.47 15.89 3.99
CA TYR A 137 4.69 15.25 3.50
C TYR A 137 5.94 15.96 4.08
N LEU A 138 7.03 15.22 4.18
CA LEU A 138 8.35 15.72 4.53
C LEU A 138 9.16 15.92 3.26
N GLN A 139 9.70 17.13 3.08
CA GLN A 139 10.72 17.41 2.07
C GLN A 139 12.08 17.32 2.75
N ILE A 140 12.91 16.38 2.30
CA ILE A 140 14.32 16.25 2.69
C ILE A 140 15.17 16.80 1.54
N SER A 141 15.84 17.92 1.77
CA SER A 141 16.57 18.65 0.75
C SER A 141 17.81 19.32 1.31
N GLN A 142 18.99 18.92 0.83
CA GLN A 142 20.22 19.66 1.14
C GLN A 142 20.22 21.03 0.45
N PRO A 143 20.55 22.13 1.17
CA PRO A 143 20.70 23.44 0.56
C PRO A 143 21.70 23.43 -0.61
N SER A 144 21.27 23.91 -1.77
CA SER A 144 22.06 23.92 -3.00
C SER A 144 21.57 25.00 -3.94
N ASN A 145 22.48 25.55 -4.75
CA ASN A 145 22.14 26.49 -5.83
C ASN A 145 21.68 25.78 -7.12
N LYS A 146 21.64 24.44 -7.13
CA LYS A 146 21.21 23.64 -8.26
C LYS A 146 19.70 23.36 -8.17
N ASN A 147 19.03 23.39 -9.31
CA ASN A 147 17.69 22.81 -9.42
C ASN A 147 17.81 21.28 -9.36
N LYS A 148 17.38 20.69 -8.25
CA LYS A 148 17.42 19.25 -8.02
C LYS A 148 16.14 18.60 -8.55
N LYS A 149 16.27 17.36 -9.04
CA LYS A 149 15.09 16.54 -9.38
C LYS A 149 14.51 15.93 -8.11
N ILE A 150 13.23 15.58 -8.17
CA ILE A 150 12.46 15.11 -7.02
C ILE A 150 12.21 13.61 -7.18
N ILE A 151 12.36 12.88 -6.08
CA ILE A 151 11.74 11.56 -5.90
C ILE A 151 10.57 11.74 -4.96
N TRP A 152 9.39 11.41 -5.45
CA TRP A 152 8.19 11.29 -4.64
C TRP A 152 8.07 9.87 -4.10
N MET A 153 7.80 9.73 -2.82
CA MET A 153 7.44 8.46 -2.21
C MET A 153 6.24 8.64 -1.29
N ASP A 154 5.19 7.87 -1.54
CA ASP A 154 4.03 7.78 -0.64
C ASP A 154 3.87 6.39 -0.05
N CYS A 155 3.30 6.39 1.15
CA CYS A 155 2.97 5.22 1.94
C CYS A 155 1.54 5.33 2.47
N GLY A 156 0.98 4.21 2.92
CA GLY A 156 -0.32 4.17 3.58
C GLY A 156 -1.49 4.61 2.69
N ILE A 157 -1.47 4.29 1.39
CA ILE A 157 -2.65 4.45 0.52
C ILE A 157 -3.77 3.51 0.97
N HIS A 158 -3.46 2.26 1.30
CA HIS A 158 -4.40 1.32 1.90
C HIS A 158 -4.18 1.23 3.40
N ALA A 159 -5.26 1.37 4.17
CA ALA A 159 -5.20 1.54 5.62
C ALA A 159 -4.60 0.34 6.38
N ARG A 160 -4.91 -0.89 5.98
CA ARG A 160 -4.46 -2.13 6.64
C ARG A 160 -2.98 -2.46 6.46
N GLU A 161 -2.28 -1.79 5.55
CA GLU A 161 -0.91 -2.10 5.13
C GLU A 161 0.12 -1.40 6.03
N TRP A 162 0.07 -1.68 7.34
CA TRP A 162 0.84 -0.93 8.37
C TRP A 162 2.36 -0.92 8.17
N ILE A 163 2.94 -1.92 7.49
CA ILE A 163 4.37 -1.94 7.15
C ILE A 163 4.77 -0.84 6.17
N SER A 164 3.85 -0.34 5.35
CA SER A 164 4.11 0.74 4.40
C SER A 164 4.42 2.06 5.13
N PRO A 165 3.55 2.60 6.02
CA PRO A 165 3.91 3.74 6.87
C PRO A 165 5.16 3.52 7.72
N ALA A 166 5.36 2.32 8.28
CA ALA A 166 6.57 2.00 9.04
C ALA A 166 7.84 2.16 8.17
N PHE A 167 7.82 1.67 6.92
CA PHE A 167 8.93 1.84 5.99
C PHE A 167 9.20 3.31 5.65
N CYS A 168 8.18 4.12 5.36
CA CYS A 168 8.41 5.56 5.11
C CYS A 168 9.10 6.25 6.30
N GLN A 169 8.73 5.89 7.53
CA GLN A 169 9.34 6.44 8.75
C GLN A 169 10.79 5.96 8.90
N TRP A 170 11.04 4.67 8.66
CA TRP A 170 12.39 4.10 8.65
C TRP A 170 13.28 4.72 7.57
N PHE A 171 12.78 4.90 6.36
CA PHE A 171 13.52 5.53 5.27
C PHE A 171 13.99 6.94 5.65
N VAL A 172 13.09 7.76 6.24
CA VAL A 172 13.44 9.10 6.71
C VAL A 172 14.54 9.02 7.78
N LYS A 173 14.42 8.10 8.76
CA LYS A 173 15.46 7.86 9.78
C LYS A 173 16.80 7.52 9.15
N GLU A 174 16.84 6.54 8.25
CA GLU A 174 18.09 6.09 7.62
C GLU A 174 18.76 7.19 6.80
N ILE A 175 17.99 7.98 6.05
CA ILE A 175 18.53 9.13 5.32
C ILE A 175 19.15 10.14 6.29
N LEU A 176 18.44 10.53 7.36
CA LEU A 176 18.88 11.57 8.29
C LEU A 176 20.08 11.14 9.14
N GLN A 177 20.16 9.87 9.52
CA GLN A 177 21.27 9.34 10.31
C GLN A 177 22.54 9.16 9.48
N ASN A 178 22.41 8.86 8.18
CA ASN A 178 23.54 8.43 7.37
C ASN A 178 23.98 9.41 6.27
N TYR A 179 23.25 10.51 5.98
CA TYR A 179 23.61 11.37 4.84
C TYR A 179 24.98 12.06 4.90
N LYS A 180 25.57 12.18 6.10
CA LYS A 180 26.91 12.74 6.30
C LYS A 180 28.02 11.68 6.19
N SER A 181 27.72 10.45 6.55
CA SER A 181 28.68 9.35 6.66
C SER A 181 28.67 8.39 5.46
N ASP A 182 27.51 8.16 4.85
CA ASP A 182 27.35 7.31 3.67
C ASP A 182 27.52 8.13 2.37
N PRO A 183 28.56 7.86 1.57
CA PRO A 183 28.80 8.59 0.33
C PRO A 183 27.69 8.45 -0.73
N LYS A 184 26.95 7.33 -0.75
CA LYS A 184 25.83 7.11 -1.67
C LYS A 184 24.65 7.99 -1.29
N ILE A 185 24.25 7.99 -0.02
CA ILE A 185 23.15 8.84 0.48
C ILE A 185 23.52 10.32 0.34
N SER A 186 24.77 10.68 0.67
CA SER A 186 25.27 12.04 0.49
C SER A 186 25.16 12.49 -0.98
N ARG A 187 25.64 11.67 -1.91
CA ARG A 187 25.54 11.94 -3.35
C ARG A 187 24.08 12.02 -3.81
N PHE A 188 23.20 11.22 -3.23
CA PHE A 188 21.77 11.23 -3.54
C PHE A 188 21.16 12.60 -3.20
N LEU A 189 21.33 13.09 -1.96
CA LEU A 189 20.77 14.38 -1.52
C LEU A 189 21.42 15.61 -2.17
N GLN A 190 22.66 15.48 -2.68
CA GLN A 190 23.31 16.53 -3.45
C GLN A 190 22.67 16.77 -4.82
N ASN A 191 22.00 15.76 -5.39
CA ASN A 191 21.44 15.80 -6.74
C ASN A 191 19.91 15.71 -6.75
N LEU A 192 19.31 15.22 -5.67
CA LEU A 192 17.87 14.95 -5.56
C LEU A 192 17.27 15.54 -4.28
N ASP A 193 15.98 15.83 -4.37
CA ASP A 193 15.10 16.10 -3.24
C ASP A 193 14.16 14.91 -3.01
N LEU A 194 13.92 14.57 -1.75
CA LEU A 194 13.05 13.45 -1.37
C LEU A 194 11.79 13.99 -0.74
N TYR A 195 10.65 13.72 -1.35
CA TYR A 195 9.33 14.14 -0.84
C TYR A 195 8.61 12.89 -0.36
N ILE A 196 8.51 12.75 0.96
CA ILE A 196 8.06 11.54 1.63
C ILE A 196 6.71 11.80 2.30
N LEU A 197 5.68 11.08 1.87
CA LEU A 197 4.34 11.12 2.44
C LEU A 197 4.09 9.82 3.24
N PRO A 198 4.19 9.84 4.59
CA PRO A 198 4.12 8.61 5.39
C PRO A 198 2.75 7.91 5.39
N VAL A 199 1.65 8.67 5.36
CA VAL A 199 0.29 8.13 5.37
C VAL A 199 -0.62 8.99 4.50
N LEU A 200 -0.99 8.51 3.31
CA LEU A 200 -1.95 9.21 2.43
C LEU A 200 -3.37 9.07 2.97
N ASN A 201 -3.79 7.85 3.28
CA ASN A 201 -5.12 7.53 3.77
C ASN A 201 -5.19 7.67 5.30
N VAL A 202 -5.04 8.89 5.80
CA VAL A 202 -5.01 9.17 7.24
C VAL A 202 -6.29 8.67 7.94
N ASP A 203 -7.46 8.95 7.37
CA ASP A 203 -8.75 8.57 7.98
C ASP A 203 -8.92 7.05 8.03
N GLY A 204 -8.59 6.35 6.94
CA GLY A 204 -8.62 4.90 6.89
C GLY A 204 -7.61 4.29 7.86
N TYR A 205 -6.40 4.85 7.93
CA TYR A 205 -5.35 4.37 8.84
C TYR A 205 -5.82 4.46 10.29
N ILE A 206 -6.35 5.61 10.73
CA ILE A 206 -6.96 5.75 12.07
C ILE A 206 -8.08 4.73 12.29
N TYR A 207 -8.98 4.56 11.31
CA TYR A 207 -10.06 3.58 11.40
C TYR A 207 -9.54 2.14 11.57
N SER A 208 -8.40 1.82 10.96
CA SER A 208 -7.75 0.51 11.14
C SER A 208 -7.13 0.30 12.52
N TRP A 209 -6.78 1.38 13.23
CA TRP A 209 -6.34 1.29 14.62
C TRP A 209 -7.52 1.17 15.60
N GLU A 210 -8.61 1.87 15.32
CA GLU A 210 -9.67 2.06 16.32
C GLU A 210 -10.90 1.17 16.15
N LYS A 211 -11.20 0.71 14.92
CA LYS A 211 -12.48 0.08 14.58
C LYS A 211 -12.34 -1.22 13.82
N GLU A 212 -11.60 -1.23 12.71
CA GLU A 212 -11.46 -2.42 11.86
C GLU A 212 -10.04 -2.54 11.29
N ARG A 213 -9.22 -3.38 11.92
CA ARG A 213 -7.80 -3.59 11.56
C ARG A 213 -7.52 -3.88 10.09
N LEU A 214 -8.46 -4.53 9.42
CA LEU A 214 -8.33 -4.95 8.02
C LEU A 214 -9.07 -4.01 7.04
N TRP A 215 -9.48 -2.83 7.50
CA TRP A 215 -10.02 -1.78 6.63
C TRP A 215 -8.97 -1.36 5.58
N ARG A 216 -9.41 -1.17 4.34
CA ARG A 216 -8.54 -0.85 3.20
C ARG A 216 -8.69 0.58 2.71
N LYS A 217 -9.94 1.01 2.52
CA LYS A 217 -10.34 2.23 1.80
C LYS A 217 -10.15 3.50 2.62
N ASN A 218 -10.43 4.67 2.05
CA ASN A 218 -10.63 5.88 2.87
C ASN A 218 -11.96 5.82 3.64
N ARG A 219 -12.44 6.97 4.15
CA ARG A 219 -13.66 7.06 4.97
C ARG A 219 -14.78 7.90 4.36
N SER A 220 -14.76 8.14 3.06
CA SER A 220 -15.79 8.94 2.40
C SER A 220 -17.18 8.33 2.53
N PRO A 221 -18.22 9.08 2.91
CA PRO A 221 -19.57 8.54 3.01
C PRO A 221 -20.24 8.45 1.63
N TYR A 222 -20.91 7.33 1.37
CA TYR A 222 -21.75 7.11 0.19
C TYR A 222 -23.15 6.65 0.60
N MET A 223 -24.12 6.80 -0.31
CA MET A 223 -25.50 6.36 -0.11
C MET A 223 -26.08 6.82 1.25
N ASN A 224 -25.98 8.12 1.54
CA ASN A 224 -26.40 8.74 2.80
C ASN A 224 -25.77 8.09 4.06
N GLY A 225 -24.53 7.59 3.97
CA GLY A 225 -23.82 7.00 5.09
C GLY A 225 -24.15 5.53 5.35
N THR A 226 -24.79 4.84 4.42
CA THR A 226 -24.96 3.37 4.52
C THR A 226 -23.72 2.60 4.08
N CYS A 227 -22.77 3.30 3.47
CA CYS A 227 -21.59 2.74 2.86
C CYS A 227 -20.43 3.74 2.93
N TYR A 228 -19.21 3.24 3.11
CA TYR A 228 -18.05 4.10 3.34
C TYR A 228 -16.84 3.66 2.53
N GLY A 229 -16.08 4.66 2.11
CA GLY A 229 -14.75 4.54 1.57
C GLY A 229 -14.68 4.25 0.07
N THR A 230 -13.66 4.81 -0.55
CA THR A 230 -13.17 4.52 -1.89
C THR A 230 -11.77 3.92 -1.79
N ASP A 231 -11.47 2.96 -2.67
CA ASP A 231 -10.10 2.49 -2.85
C ASP A 231 -9.30 3.60 -3.54
N LEU A 232 -8.44 4.28 -2.79
CA LEU A 232 -7.63 5.39 -3.31
C LEU A 232 -6.75 4.94 -4.49
N ASN A 233 -6.31 3.67 -4.52
CA ASN A 233 -5.52 3.12 -5.61
C ASN A 233 -6.36 2.52 -6.75
N ARG A 234 -7.65 2.90 -6.81
CA ARG A 234 -8.55 2.76 -7.97
C ARG A 234 -9.13 4.11 -8.40
N ASN A 235 -8.73 5.20 -7.75
CA ASN A 235 -9.36 6.50 -7.91
C ASN A 235 -8.54 7.48 -8.75
N PHE A 236 -7.29 7.19 -9.12
CA PHE A 236 -6.51 8.08 -10.00
C PHE A 236 -7.02 8.05 -11.45
N ASN A 237 -6.71 9.09 -12.22
CA ASN A 237 -7.14 9.18 -13.63
C ASN A 237 -6.26 8.35 -14.60
N SER A 238 -6.15 7.03 -14.35
CA SER A 238 -5.39 6.08 -15.18
C SER A 238 -6.29 4.95 -15.69
N SER A 239 -6.89 5.15 -16.86
CA SER A 239 -7.93 4.23 -17.38
C SER A 239 -9.08 4.03 -16.37
N TRP A 240 -9.40 5.05 -15.58
CA TRP A 240 -10.28 4.95 -14.42
C TRP A 240 -11.60 4.23 -14.74
N GLY A 241 -12.02 3.33 -13.86
CA GLY A 241 -13.32 2.65 -13.97
C GLY A 241 -13.39 1.51 -14.99
N THR A 242 -12.28 1.12 -15.64
CA THR A 242 -12.32 0.19 -16.78
C THR A 242 -12.12 -1.29 -16.42
N ILE A 243 -11.18 -1.61 -15.53
CA ILE A 243 -10.82 -3.00 -15.19
C ILE A 243 -10.32 -3.13 -13.76
N GLY A 244 -10.58 -4.26 -13.10
CA GLY A 244 -10.14 -4.55 -11.73
C GLY A 244 -10.67 -3.57 -10.68
N VAL A 245 -11.91 -3.11 -10.88
CA VAL A 245 -12.62 -2.11 -10.05
C VAL A 245 -14.05 -2.56 -9.79
N SER A 246 -14.69 -1.94 -8.80
CA SER A 246 -16.13 -2.05 -8.58
C SER A 246 -16.79 -0.68 -8.56
N TYR A 247 -18.05 -0.61 -9.00
CA TYR A 247 -18.94 0.54 -8.80
C TYR A 247 -19.87 0.37 -7.59
N ASN A 248 -19.80 -0.79 -6.92
CA ASN A 248 -20.49 -0.99 -5.65
C ASN A 248 -19.63 -0.42 -4.52
N CYS A 249 -20.12 0.61 -3.84
CA CYS A 249 -19.35 1.27 -2.79
C CYS A 249 -19.02 0.34 -1.61
N SER A 250 -19.76 -0.76 -1.40
CA SER A 250 -19.44 -1.72 -0.34
C SER A 250 -18.25 -2.62 -0.69
N SER A 251 -17.80 -2.62 -1.95
CA SER A 251 -16.61 -3.35 -2.38
C SER A 251 -15.33 -2.71 -1.84
N ASN A 252 -14.33 -3.55 -1.57
CA ASN A 252 -12.97 -3.13 -1.22
C ASN A 252 -12.22 -2.45 -2.37
N ILE A 253 -12.67 -2.64 -3.61
CA ILE A 253 -12.09 -2.07 -4.84
C ILE A 253 -13.02 -1.03 -5.48
N PHE A 254 -13.88 -0.39 -4.68
CA PHE A 254 -14.74 0.69 -5.17
C PHE A 254 -13.90 1.83 -5.73
N CYS A 255 -14.11 2.21 -7.00
CA CYS A 255 -13.28 3.20 -7.70
C CYS A 255 -13.66 4.66 -7.42
N GLY A 256 -14.70 4.92 -6.61
CA GLY A 256 -15.21 6.25 -6.32
C GLY A 256 -16.28 6.72 -7.31
N SER A 257 -16.74 7.96 -7.15
CA SER A 257 -17.78 8.55 -8.02
C SER A 257 -17.25 9.12 -9.33
N GLY A 258 -15.93 9.25 -9.45
CA GLY A 258 -15.20 9.76 -10.61
C GLY A 258 -13.69 9.62 -10.38
N PRO A 259 -12.86 9.85 -11.41
CA PRO A 259 -11.43 9.97 -11.20
C PRO A 259 -11.15 11.16 -10.27
N GLU A 260 -10.27 10.94 -9.29
CA GLU A 260 -9.85 11.90 -8.28
C GLU A 260 -11.03 12.51 -7.49
N SER A 261 -12.09 11.71 -7.31
CA SER A 261 -13.24 12.09 -6.49
C SER A 261 -12.84 12.31 -5.03
N GLU A 262 -11.88 11.51 -4.53
CA GLU A 262 -11.48 11.58 -3.13
C GLU A 262 -10.54 12.77 -2.88
N PRO A 263 -10.70 13.48 -1.75
CA PRO A 263 -9.86 14.62 -1.45
C PRO A 263 -8.38 14.22 -1.27
N GLU A 264 -8.10 13.00 -0.80
CA GLU A 264 -6.73 12.49 -0.63
C GLU A 264 -6.03 12.26 -1.98
N THR A 265 -6.67 11.54 -2.91
CA THR A 265 -6.13 11.32 -4.27
C THR A 265 -6.00 12.63 -5.04
N ARG A 266 -7.01 13.51 -4.95
CA ARG A 266 -6.96 14.82 -5.62
C ARG A 266 -5.82 15.70 -5.10
N ALA A 267 -5.53 15.67 -3.80
CA ALA A 267 -4.43 16.44 -3.22
C ALA A 267 -3.06 16.00 -3.79
N VAL A 268 -2.81 14.69 -3.86
CA VAL A 268 -1.61 14.13 -4.51
C VAL A 268 -1.60 14.49 -5.99
N ALA A 269 -2.71 14.25 -6.70
CA ALA A 269 -2.79 14.44 -8.14
C ALA A 269 -2.42 15.87 -8.55
N GLN A 270 -3.08 16.84 -7.93
CA GLN A 270 -2.83 18.25 -8.19
C GLN A 270 -1.40 18.69 -7.84
N PHE A 271 -0.82 18.17 -6.76
CA PHE A 271 0.54 18.52 -6.36
C PHE A 271 1.59 18.01 -7.34
N ILE A 272 1.51 16.73 -7.69
CA ILE A 272 2.46 16.08 -8.59
C ILE A 272 2.34 16.66 -10.00
N GLU A 273 1.13 16.89 -10.52
CA GLU A 273 0.95 17.50 -11.85
C GLU A 273 1.62 18.87 -11.96
N ARG A 274 1.56 19.69 -10.91
CA ARG A 274 2.26 20.99 -10.85
C ARG A 274 3.79 20.88 -10.82
N ARG A 275 4.32 19.73 -10.40
CA ARG A 275 5.75 19.48 -10.19
C ARG A 275 6.32 18.39 -11.11
N LYS A 276 5.53 17.85 -12.04
CA LYS A 276 5.88 16.64 -12.80
C LYS A 276 7.17 16.75 -13.60
N GLU A 277 7.50 17.96 -14.08
CA GLU A 277 8.76 18.22 -14.80
C GLU A 277 9.99 18.10 -13.89
N ASP A 278 9.82 18.30 -12.58
CA ASP A 278 10.87 18.17 -11.57
C ASP A 278 10.94 16.74 -11.00
N ILE A 279 9.87 15.96 -11.09
CA ILE A 279 9.79 14.61 -10.51
C ILE A 279 10.33 13.57 -11.49
N VAL A 280 11.40 12.89 -11.10
CA VAL A 280 12.02 11.83 -11.92
C VAL A 280 11.55 10.43 -11.52
N CYS A 281 11.14 10.24 -10.27
CA CYS A 281 10.69 8.95 -9.77
C CYS A 281 9.47 9.09 -8.85
N TYR A 282 8.49 8.21 -9.05
CA TYR A 282 7.30 8.04 -8.22
C TYR A 282 7.31 6.65 -7.60
N LEU A 283 7.36 6.58 -6.27
CA LEU A 283 7.33 5.35 -5.50
C LEU A 283 6.06 5.32 -4.66
N THR A 284 5.28 4.25 -4.78
CA THR A 284 4.14 4.01 -3.90
C THR A 284 4.33 2.68 -3.17
N ILE A 285 4.35 2.74 -1.85
CA ILE A 285 4.72 1.62 -0.99
C ILE A 285 3.45 0.98 -0.44
N HIS A 286 3.34 -0.32 -0.62
CA HIS A 286 2.19 -1.15 -0.31
C HIS A 286 2.62 -2.45 0.38
N SER A 287 1.66 -3.27 0.78
CA SER A 287 1.91 -4.67 1.15
C SER A 287 0.65 -5.50 0.86
N TYR A 288 0.72 -6.80 0.69
CA TYR A 288 1.88 -7.68 0.76
C TYR A 288 2.03 -8.45 -0.55
N GLY A 289 3.14 -9.16 -0.69
CA GLY A 289 3.32 -10.12 -1.76
C GLY A 289 4.76 -10.24 -2.25
N GLN A 290 5.63 -9.32 -1.85
CA GLN A 290 7.01 -9.22 -2.29
C GLN A 290 7.10 -9.03 -3.81
N TYR A 291 6.55 -7.90 -4.28
CA TYR A 291 6.56 -7.50 -5.68
C TYR A 291 7.18 -6.12 -5.87
N ILE A 292 7.85 -5.92 -6.99
CA ILE A 292 8.16 -4.59 -7.52
C ILE A 292 7.42 -4.47 -8.85
N LEU A 293 6.34 -3.70 -8.85
CA LEU A 293 5.44 -3.60 -9.99
C LEU A 293 5.74 -2.36 -10.83
N THR A 294 5.78 -2.55 -12.14
CA THR A 294 5.89 -1.48 -13.13
C THR A 294 4.53 -1.21 -13.80
N PRO A 295 4.36 -0.06 -14.49
CA PRO A 295 3.23 0.15 -15.37
C PRO A 295 3.20 -0.88 -16.53
N TYR A 296 2.04 -1.21 -17.11
CA TYR A 296 0.69 -0.79 -16.72
C TYR A 296 -0.07 -1.91 -16.02
N GLY A 297 -1.06 -1.54 -15.20
CA GLY A 297 -2.05 -2.44 -14.61
C GLY A 297 -3.27 -2.65 -15.50
N SER A 298 -3.65 -1.66 -16.32
CA SER A 298 -4.89 -1.75 -17.12
C SER A 298 -4.72 -2.45 -18.47
N THR A 299 -3.47 -2.70 -18.87
CA THR A 299 -3.13 -3.31 -20.15
C THR A 299 -1.82 -4.08 -20.06
N THR A 300 -1.67 -5.10 -20.89
CA THR A 300 -0.40 -5.83 -21.09
C THR A 300 0.50 -5.14 -22.10
N LYS A 301 0.03 -4.07 -22.77
CA LYS A 301 0.88 -3.26 -23.64
C LYS A 301 1.92 -2.50 -22.79
N PRO A 302 3.22 -2.75 -22.98
CA PRO A 302 4.26 -2.11 -22.18
C PRO A 302 4.38 -0.61 -22.49
N PRO A 303 4.86 0.22 -21.53
CA PRO A 303 5.24 1.61 -21.80
C PRO A 303 6.45 1.70 -22.73
N SER A 304 6.70 2.88 -23.31
CA SER A 304 7.80 3.09 -24.26
C SER A 304 9.19 2.89 -23.64
N ASN A 305 9.35 3.16 -22.34
CA ASN A 305 10.60 2.97 -21.60
C ASN A 305 10.60 1.70 -20.73
N ASN A 306 9.81 0.68 -21.08
CA ASN A 306 9.66 -0.55 -20.29
C ASN A 306 10.98 -1.27 -20.00
N GLU A 307 11.90 -1.31 -20.95
CA GLU A 307 13.22 -1.95 -20.75
C GLU A 307 14.00 -1.28 -19.61
N GLU A 308 13.98 0.05 -19.55
CA GLU A 308 14.66 0.82 -18.51
C GLU A 308 13.98 0.65 -17.15
N LEU A 309 12.64 0.68 -17.12
CA LEU A 309 11.84 0.41 -15.92
C LEU A 309 12.17 -0.95 -15.31
N LEU A 310 12.18 -2.01 -16.14
CA LEU A 310 12.50 -3.36 -15.69
C LEU A 310 13.95 -3.47 -15.22
N GLN A 311 14.91 -2.88 -15.94
CA GLN A 311 16.31 -2.93 -15.55
C GLN A 311 16.55 -2.29 -14.16
N VAL A 312 15.90 -1.17 -13.86
CA VAL A 312 15.99 -0.52 -12.56
C VAL A 312 15.30 -1.36 -11.48
N ALA A 313 14.10 -1.86 -11.74
CA ALA A 313 13.36 -2.69 -10.78
C ALA A 313 14.07 -4.02 -10.47
N GLU A 314 14.68 -4.67 -11.46
CA GLU A 314 15.48 -5.89 -11.26
C GLU A 314 16.73 -5.64 -10.43
N LYS A 315 17.41 -4.49 -10.64
CA LYS A 315 18.54 -4.08 -9.78
C LYS A 315 18.10 -3.83 -8.35
N ALA A 316 16.94 -3.20 -8.14
CA ALA A 316 16.37 -3.00 -6.81
C ALA A 316 16.04 -4.35 -6.14
N ALA A 317 15.38 -5.27 -6.86
CA ALA A 317 15.08 -6.61 -6.34
C ALA A 317 16.35 -7.41 -5.99
N ALA A 318 17.40 -7.31 -6.82
CA ALA A 318 18.68 -7.95 -6.55
C ALA A 318 19.40 -7.36 -5.33
N ALA A 319 19.36 -6.04 -5.14
CA ALA A 319 19.92 -5.37 -3.97
C ALA A 319 19.19 -5.79 -2.68
N LEU A 320 17.86 -5.80 -2.71
CA LEU A 320 16.99 -6.26 -1.63
C LEU A 320 17.30 -7.71 -1.26
N MET A 321 17.35 -8.60 -2.24
CA MET A 321 17.70 -10.00 -2.04
C MET A 321 19.09 -10.18 -1.41
N GLY A 322 20.04 -9.28 -1.70
CA GLY A 322 21.39 -9.32 -1.13
C GLY A 322 21.45 -9.12 0.39
N LYS A 323 20.44 -8.50 1.02
CA LYS A 323 20.41 -8.25 2.47
C LYS A 323 20.02 -9.51 3.26
N TYR A 324 18.89 -10.13 2.91
CA TYR A 324 18.29 -11.24 3.67
C TYR A 324 17.92 -12.48 2.84
N GLY A 325 18.23 -12.50 1.55
CA GLY A 325 17.80 -13.57 0.65
C GLY A 325 16.31 -13.49 0.25
N THR A 326 15.63 -12.41 0.64
CA THR A 326 14.20 -12.21 0.33
C THR A 326 14.01 -11.94 -1.15
N SER A 327 13.26 -12.81 -1.83
CA SER A 327 13.01 -12.69 -3.26
C SER A 327 11.73 -11.90 -3.55
N TYR A 328 11.87 -10.84 -4.34
CA TYR A 328 10.78 -10.04 -4.89
C TYR A 328 10.60 -10.32 -6.38
N LYS A 329 9.35 -10.48 -6.84
CA LYS A 329 9.06 -10.66 -8.27
C LYS A 329 8.86 -9.30 -8.94
N VAL A 330 9.46 -9.14 -10.12
CA VAL A 330 9.45 -7.88 -10.89
C VAL A 330 8.61 -8.05 -12.16
N GLY A 331 7.82 -7.04 -12.52
CA GLY A 331 7.07 -7.02 -13.77
C GLY A 331 5.91 -6.03 -13.79
N SER A 332 5.25 -5.89 -14.93
CA SER A 332 4.05 -5.05 -15.02
C SER A 332 2.90 -5.66 -14.22
N THR A 333 2.11 -4.82 -13.56
CA THR A 333 1.04 -5.30 -12.68
C THR A 333 0.05 -6.22 -13.39
N SER A 334 -0.34 -5.90 -14.62
CA SER A 334 -1.23 -6.72 -15.46
C SER A 334 -0.65 -8.11 -15.77
N SER A 335 0.68 -8.24 -15.84
CA SER A 335 1.34 -9.48 -16.26
C SER A 335 1.70 -10.40 -15.10
N ILE A 336 1.96 -9.85 -13.90
CA ILE A 336 2.49 -10.65 -12.79
C ILE A 336 1.62 -10.69 -11.54
N LEU A 337 0.57 -9.88 -11.47
CA LEU A 337 -0.29 -9.77 -10.30
C LEU A 337 -1.79 -9.88 -10.65
N TYR A 338 -2.39 -8.82 -11.20
CA TYR A 338 -3.77 -8.80 -11.75
C TYR A 338 -4.02 -7.50 -12.51
N ASN A 339 -5.04 -7.48 -13.36
CA ASN A 339 -5.42 -6.26 -14.09
C ASN A 339 -6.11 -5.25 -13.18
N ASN A 340 -5.70 -3.99 -13.21
CA ASN A 340 -6.38 -2.92 -12.49
C ASN A 340 -6.32 -1.59 -13.24
N SER A 341 -7.22 -0.69 -12.87
CA SER A 341 -7.24 0.68 -13.35
C SER A 341 -7.34 1.66 -12.19
N GLY A 342 -7.00 2.92 -12.45
CA GLY A 342 -7.03 3.99 -11.47
C GLY A 342 -5.92 3.91 -10.42
N SER A 343 -4.84 3.20 -10.70
CA SER A 343 -3.68 3.13 -9.81
C SER A 343 -2.83 4.40 -9.90
N SER A 344 -2.24 4.79 -8.76
CA SER A 344 -1.37 5.96 -8.66
C SER A 344 -0.11 5.80 -9.50
N ARG A 345 0.50 4.61 -9.49
CA ARG A 345 1.68 4.27 -10.29
C ARG A 345 1.43 4.50 -11.79
N ASP A 346 0.35 3.95 -12.32
CA ASP A 346 0.05 4.09 -13.75
C ASP A 346 -0.24 5.54 -14.11
N TRP A 347 -1.02 6.24 -13.27
CA TRP A 347 -1.32 7.66 -13.49
C TRP A 347 -0.06 8.52 -13.48
N ALA A 348 0.84 8.34 -12.50
CA ALA A 348 2.10 9.08 -12.41
C ALA A 348 2.95 8.88 -13.67
N HIS A 349 2.99 7.66 -14.19
CA HIS A 349 3.69 7.37 -15.43
C HIS A 349 3.01 8.01 -16.65
N MET A 350 1.67 7.93 -16.74
CA MET A 350 0.89 8.52 -17.84
C MET A 350 1.05 10.04 -17.95
N ILE A 351 1.22 10.76 -16.83
CA ILE A 351 1.40 12.21 -16.85
C ILE A 351 2.83 12.66 -17.20
N GLY A 352 3.77 11.71 -17.32
CA GLY A 352 5.13 11.93 -17.81
C GLY A 352 6.26 11.60 -16.84
N ILE A 353 6.00 11.04 -15.66
CA ILE A 353 7.08 10.65 -14.73
C ILE A 353 7.74 9.36 -15.24
N PRO A 354 9.04 9.37 -15.57
CA PRO A 354 9.66 8.26 -16.30
C PRO A 354 9.77 6.98 -15.47
N PHE A 355 10.07 7.10 -14.18
CA PHE A 355 10.20 5.96 -13.28
C PHE A 355 9.03 5.94 -12.29
N SER A 356 8.16 4.94 -12.38
CA SER A 356 7.01 4.82 -11.49
C SER A 356 6.88 3.37 -11.03
N TYR A 357 6.89 3.12 -9.72
CA TYR A 357 6.90 1.77 -9.16
C TYR A 357 5.94 1.63 -7.99
N THR A 358 5.34 0.45 -7.88
CA THR A 358 4.69 0.00 -6.66
C THR A 358 5.57 -1.06 -5.99
N PHE A 359 5.88 -0.88 -4.71
CA PHE A 359 6.52 -1.92 -3.90
C PHE A 359 5.44 -2.60 -3.05
N GLU A 360 5.24 -3.90 -3.24
CA GLU A 360 4.43 -4.73 -2.33
C GLU A 360 5.39 -5.40 -1.36
N LEU A 361 5.47 -4.93 -0.12
CA LEU A 361 6.43 -5.40 0.88
C LEU A 361 6.11 -6.81 1.40
N ARG A 362 6.85 -7.23 2.43
CA ARG A 362 6.64 -8.53 3.08
C ARG A 362 5.20 -8.70 3.59
N ASP A 363 4.70 -9.93 3.68
CA ASP A 363 5.33 -11.20 3.28
C ASP A 363 4.64 -11.81 2.05
N LYS A 364 4.63 -13.14 1.91
CA LYS A 364 3.91 -13.86 0.84
C LYS A 364 2.56 -14.44 1.29
N GLY A 365 2.02 -13.98 2.43
CA GLY A 365 0.73 -14.38 2.97
C GLY A 365 0.78 -15.18 4.29
N SER A 366 1.98 -15.45 4.84
CA SER A 366 2.11 -16.14 6.14
C SER A 366 1.47 -15.32 7.26
N TYR A 367 1.66 -14.01 7.25
CA TYR A 367 1.01 -13.03 8.10
C TYR A 367 0.15 -12.07 7.27
N GLY A 368 0.56 -11.76 6.04
CA GLY A 368 -0.13 -10.80 5.19
C GLY A 368 -0.16 -9.41 5.84
N PHE A 369 -1.34 -8.81 5.97
CA PHE A 369 -1.50 -7.44 6.50
C PHE A 369 -1.25 -7.30 8.00
N VAL A 370 -1.07 -8.39 8.75
CA VAL A 370 -0.80 -8.42 10.20
C VAL A 370 0.63 -8.90 10.48
N LEU A 371 1.57 -8.40 9.69
CA LEU A 371 3.00 -8.69 9.79
C LEU A 371 3.53 -8.30 11.19
N PRO A 372 4.19 -9.20 11.95
CA PRO A 372 4.67 -8.92 13.31
C PRO A 372 5.72 -7.82 13.39
N GLU A 373 5.84 -7.15 14.54
CA GLU A 373 6.80 -6.05 14.75
C GLU A 373 8.26 -6.47 14.56
N ASP A 374 8.62 -7.70 14.90
CA ASP A 374 9.97 -8.25 14.70
C ASP A 374 10.37 -8.41 13.21
N GLN A 375 9.40 -8.28 12.29
CA GLN A 375 9.64 -8.24 10.86
C GLN A 375 9.77 -6.81 10.31
N ILE A 376 9.52 -5.76 11.09
CA ILE A 376 9.59 -4.37 10.61
C ILE A 376 11.03 -4.04 10.20
N GLU A 377 11.99 -4.23 11.09
CA GLU A 377 13.41 -3.96 10.81
C GLU A 377 13.93 -4.72 9.58
N PRO A 378 13.82 -6.07 9.49
CA PRO A 378 14.35 -6.77 8.32
C PRO A 378 13.64 -6.40 7.02
N THR A 379 12.34 -6.06 7.07
CA THR A 379 11.61 -5.57 5.88
C THR A 379 12.11 -4.18 5.47
N CYS A 380 12.32 -3.27 6.42
CA CYS A 380 12.74 -1.92 6.09
C CYS A 380 14.19 -1.88 5.61
N GLU A 381 15.08 -2.64 6.24
CA GLU A 381 16.50 -2.67 5.87
C GLU A 381 16.77 -3.29 4.50
N GLU A 382 15.98 -4.26 4.05
CA GLU A 382 16.13 -4.79 2.69
C GLU A 382 15.50 -3.89 1.62
N THR A 383 14.49 -3.10 2.00
CA THR A 383 13.79 -2.20 1.09
C THR A 383 14.55 -0.89 0.87
N MET A 384 15.38 -0.46 1.83
CA MET A 384 16.25 0.73 1.77
C MET A 384 17.36 0.58 0.71
#